data_AF-A0A535HBF6-F1
#
_entry.id   AF-A0A535HBF6-F1
#
_cell.length_a   1.000
_cell.length_b   1.000
_cell.length_c   1.000
_cell.angle_alpha   90.00
_cell.angle_beta   90.00
_cell.angle_gamma   90.00
#
_symmetry.space_group_name_H-M   'P 1'
#
loop_
_entity.id
_entity.type
_entity.pdbx_description
1 polymer ?
#
loop_
_entity_poly.entity_id
_entity_poly.type
_entity_poly.pdbx_seq_one_letter_code
_entity_poly.pdbx_strand_id
1 'polypeptide(L)' 'GAQAQAIAYIQILTSSAATFFGAAIDTNIELAAVKAVLSALNRSQHYHG' A
#
# COMPACT_ATOMS: atom_id res chain seq x y z
N GLY A 1 -19.08 -13.11 2.10
CA GLY A 1 -20.30 -12.37 2.47
C GLY A 1 -20.08 -10.88 2.22
N ALA A 2 -21.14 -10.07 2.10
CA ALA A 2 -21.05 -8.64 1.74
C ALA A 2 -20.21 -7.74 2.69
N GLN A 3 -19.72 -8.30 3.81
CA GLN A 3 -18.81 -7.66 4.76
C GLN A 3 -17.41 -8.31 4.79
N ALA A 4 -17.09 -9.16 3.82
CA ALA A 4 -15.76 -9.75 3.72
C ALA A 4 -14.74 -8.62 3.52
N GLN A 5 -13.76 -8.57 4.40
CA GLN A 5 -12.65 -7.64 4.29
C GLN A 5 -11.54 -8.27 3.44
N ALA A 6 -11.14 -7.55 2.41
CA ALA A 6 -9.93 -7.81 1.66
C ALA A 6 -8.78 -7.02 2.28
N ILE A 7 -7.60 -7.62 2.30
CA ILE A 7 -6.35 -6.96 2.70
C ILE A 7 -5.36 -7.04 1.55
N ALA A 8 -4.70 -5.93 1.27
CA ALA A 8 -3.64 -5.85 0.28
C ALA A 8 -2.33 -5.44 0.95
N TYR A 9 -1.24 -6.14 0.60
CA TYR A 9 0.13 -5.81 0.95
C TYR A 9 0.90 -5.58 -0.35
N ILE A 10 1.52 -4.42 -0.50
CA ILE A 10 2.23 -4.04 -1.72
C ILE A 10 3.62 -3.52 -1.38
N GLN A 11 4.61 -4.03 -2.10
CA GLN A 11 5.95 -3.50 -2.12
C GLN A 11 6.11 -2.53 -3.30
N ILE A 12 6.75 -1.39 -3.07
CA ILE A 12 7.23 -0.48 -4.11
C ILE A 12 8.75 -0.37 -4.04
N LEU A 13 9.38 -0.12 -5.19
CA LEU A 13 10.78 0.26 -5.32
C LEU A 13 10.83 1.71 -5.81
N THR A 14 11.53 2.59 -5.10
CA THR A 14 11.71 3.98 -5.52
C THR A 14 12.90 4.13 -6.45
N SER A 15 12.99 5.28 -7.12
CA SER A 15 14.17 5.64 -7.93
C SER A 15 15.47 5.70 -7.12
N SER A 16 15.39 5.92 -5.81
CA SER A 16 16.52 5.87 -4.87
C SER A 16 16.92 4.43 -4.47
N ALA A 17 16.38 3.41 -5.14
CA ALA A 17 16.55 1.99 -4.83
C ALA A 17 16.09 1.59 -3.40
N ALA A 18 15.32 2.45 -2.73
CA ALA A 18 14.74 2.16 -1.44
C ALA A 18 13.42 1.39 -1.62
N THR A 19 13.21 0.40 -0.75
CA THR A 19 12.01 -0.43 -0.76
C THR A 19 11.06 0.02 0.33
N PHE A 20 9.78 0.21 -0.02
CA PHE A 20 8.73 0.54 0.93
C PHE A 20 7.55 -0.40 0.78
N PHE A 21 6.89 -0.68 1.89
CA PHE A 21 5.70 -1.52 1.94
C PHE A 21 4.51 -0.69 2.39
N GLY A 22 3.37 -0.94 1.75
CA GLY A 22 2.08 -0.40 2.14
C GLY A 22 1.08 -1.52 2.36
N ALA A 23 0.12 -1.24 3.23
CA ALA A 23 -0.98 -2.15 3.51
C ALA A 23 -2.28 -1.36 3.63
N ALA A 24 -3.38 -1.99 3.24
CA ALA A 24 -4.72 -1.44 3.45
C ALA A 24 -5.79 -2.54 3.45
N ILE A 25 -6.90 -2.23 4.12
CA ILE A 25 -8.09 -3.08 4.21
C ILE A 25 -9.26 -2.35 3.56
N ASP A 26 -10.04 -3.08 2.77
CA ASP A 26 -11.28 -2.61 2.18
C ASP A 26 -12.21 -3.79 1.88
N THR A 27 -13.51 -3.58 1.70
CA THR A 27 -14.42 -4.66 1.26
C THR A 27 -14.28 -4.95 -0.24
N ASN A 28 -13.70 -4.02 -1.00
CA ASN A 28 -13.36 -4.16 -2.40
C ASN A 28 -11.83 -4.35 -2.55
N ILE A 29 -11.41 -5.44 -3.18
CA ILE A 29 -9.97 -5.78 -3.30
C ILE A 29 -9.20 -4.77 -4.14
N GLU A 30 -9.82 -4.19 -5.18
CA GLU A 30 -9.21 -3.16 -6.02
C GLU A 30 -8.93 -1.90 -5.21
N LEU A 31 -9.85 -1.48 -4.35
CA LEU A 31 -9.70 -0.32 -3.47
C LEU A 31 -8.67 -0.58 -2.36
N ALA A 32 -8.63 -1.78 -1.79
CA ALA A 32 -7.57 -2.18 -0.86
C ALA A 32 -6.18 -2.08 -1.53
N ALA A 33 -6.05 -2.53 -2.79
CA ALA A 33 -4.80 -2.45 -3.53
C ALA A 33 -4.36 -1.00 -3.76
N VAL A 34 -5.26 -0.12 -4.25
CA VAL A 34 -4.95 1.31 -4.47
C VAL A 34 -4.52 1.99 -3.16
N LYS A 35 -5.24 1.72 -2.07
CA LYS A 35 -4.89 2.26 -0.73
C LYS A 35 -3.55 1.74 -0.23
N ALA A 36 -3.19 0.48 -0.50
CA ALA A 36 -1.90 -0.08 -0.14
C ALA A 36 -0.75 0.58 -0.93
N VAL A 37 -0.92 0.86 -2.23
CA VAL A 37 0.05 1.65 -3.01
C VAL A 37 0.22 3.05 -2.41
N LEU A 38 -0.87 3.75 -2.12
CA LEU A 38 -0.83 5.09 -1.52
C LEU A 38 -0.11 5.08 -0.17
N SER A 39 -0.38 4.07 0.68
CA SER A 39 0.29 3.86 1.95
C SER A 39 1.81 3.68 1.79
N ALA A 40 2.24 2.90 0.80
CA ALA A 40 3.66 2.70 0.50
C ALA A 40 4.34 3.99 0.00
N LEU A 41 3.66 4.73 -0.88
CA LEU A 41 4.17 6.00 -1.42
C LEU A 41 4.32 7.05 -0.32
N ASN A 42 3.32 7.23 0.54
CA ASN A 42 3.41 8.18 1.65
C ASN A 42 4.59 7.86 2.57
N ARG A 43 4.83 6.57 2.88
CA ARG A 43 6.01 6.14 3.64
C ARG A 43 7.32 6.49 2.93
N SER A 44 7.36 6.37 1.60
CA SER A 44 8.55 6.76 0.82
C SER A 44 8.81 8.27 0.81
N GLN A 45 7.76 9.11 0.81
CA GLN A 45 7.91 10.57 0.82
C GLN A 45 8.38 11.10 2.18
N HIS A 46 8.03 10.42 3.26
CA HIS A 46 8.50 10.76 4.63
C HIS A 46 9.87 10.16 4.97
N TYR A 47 10.51 9.47 4.04
CA TYR A 47 11.84 8.91 4.24
C TYR A 47 12.91 9.98 4.00
N HIS A 48 13.51 10.47 5.09
CA HIS A 48 14.69 11.33 5.07
C HIS A 48 15.96 10.47 5.18
N GLY A 49 16.27 9.74 4.11
CA GLY A 49 17.53 9.00 3.96
C GLY A 49 18.67 9.90 3.51
#